data_AF-A0AAN8SXR6-F1
#
_entry.id   AF-A0AAN8SXR6-F1
#
_cell.length_a   1.000
_cell.length_b   1.000
_cell.length_c   1.000
_cell.angle_alpha   90.00
_cell.angle_beta   90.00
_cell.angle_gamma   90.00
#
_symmetry.space_group_name_H-M   'P 1'
#
loop_
_entity.id
_entity.type
_entity.pdbx_description
1 polymer ?
#
loop_
_entity_poly.entity_id
_entity_poly.type
_entity_poly.pdbx_seq_one_letter_code
_entity_poly.pdbx_strand_id
1 'polypeptide(L)'
;MKAKDHQAIKECLDEIYDGISQLTISVIELQNLNLDGQEEFVWNQSNVQTWLSTVLTDAYTCLNGLNSGHSKGGKVKATIKAKVLNVEQVTSNALALFNEFASR
;
A
#
# COMPACT_ATOMS: atom_id res chain seq x y z
N MET A 1 17.20 -21.44 -4.10
CA MET A 1 17.08 -19.96 -4.12
C MET A 1 18.16 -19.39 -3.18
N LYS A 2 18.84 -18.29 -3.52
CA LYS A 2 19.99 -17.79 -2.72
C LYS A 2 19.48 -17.21 -1.38
N ALA A 3 20.32 -17.19 -0.35
CA ALA A 3 19.95 -16.65 0.97
C ALA A 3 19.48 -15.17 0.90
N LYS A 4 20.17 -14.34 0.10
CA LYS A 4 19.79 -12.94 -0.14
C LYS A 4 18.42 -12.79 -0.82
N ASP A 5 18.06 -13.70 -1.73
CA ASP A 5 16.75 -13.68 -2.39
C ASP A 5 15.63 -14.04 -1.40
N HIS A 6 15.87 -14.97 -0.47
CA HIS A 6 14.90 -15.29 0.60
C HIS A 6 14.69 -14.10 1.54
N GLN A 7 15.77 -13.42 1.93
CA GLN A 7 15.68 -12.26 2.82
C GLN A 7 14.88 -11.14 2.16
N ALA A 8 15.19 -10.77 0.91
CA ALA A 8 14.44 -9.74 0.19
C ALA A 8 12.96 -10.10 -0.03
N ILE A 9 12.65 -11.39 -0.24
CA ILE A 9 11.26 -11.86 -0.33
C ILE A 9 10.56 -11.73 1.02
N LYS A 10 11.22 -12.12 2.12
CA LYS A 10 10.66 -11.99 3.46
C LYS A 10 10.37 -10.53 3.78
N GLU A 11 11.36 -9.65 3.61
CA GLU A 11 11.20 -8.20 3.84
C GLU A 11 10.04 -7.64 3.01
N CYS A 12 9.96 -7.96 1.71
CA CYS A 12 8.82 -7.55 0.90
C CYS A 12 7.48 -8.06 1.45
N LEU A 13 7.39 -9.31 1.91
CA LEU A 13 6.15 -9.84 2.45
C LEU A 13 5.77 -9.14 3.76
N ASP A 14 6.75 -8.83 4.61
CA ASP A 14 6.54 -8.08 5.85
C ASP A 14 5.95 -6.68 5.54
N GLU A 15 6.51 -5.94 4.58
CA GLU A 15 5.94 -4.66 4.11
C GLU A 15 4.50 -4.82 3.61
N ILE A 16 4.20 -5.87 2.85
CA ILE A 16 2.84 -6.10 2.33
C ILE A 16 1.86 -6.46 3.45
N TYR A 17 2.29 -7.16 4.51
CA TYR A 17 1.44 -7.43 5.67
C TYR A 17 1.12 -6.16 6.45
N ASP A 18 2.10 -5.28 6.60
CA ASP A 18 1.88 -3.95 7.19
C ASP A 18 0.90 -3.15 6.33
N GLY A 19 1.08 -3.14 5.01
CA GLY A 19 0.16 -2.52 4.06
C GLY A 19 -1.27 -3.08 4.14
N ILE A 20 -1.46 -4.38 4.34
CA ILE A 20 -2.82 -4.95 4.56
C ILE A 20 -3.45 -4.39 5.83
N SER A 21 -2.67 -4.22 6.90
CA SER A 21 -3.14 -3.66 8.16
C SER A 21 -3.56 -2.20 7.97
N GLN A 22 -2.75 -1.39 7.27
CA GLN A 22 -3.08 0.00 6.96
C GLN A 22 -4.29 0.13 6.03
N LEU A 23 -4.40 -0.74 5.03
CA LEU A 23 -5.57 -0.78 4.16
C LEU A 23 -6.84 -1.08 4.97
N THR A 24 -6.77 -2.00 5.93
CA THR A 24 -7.89 -2.32 6.81
C THR A 24 -8.31 -1.10 7.64
N ILE A 25 -7.35 -0.37 8.20
CA ILE A 25 -7.62 0.86 8.95
C ILE A 25 -8.22 1.93 8.04
N SER A 26 -7.72 2.09 6.81
CA SER A 26 -8.28 3.05 5.84
C SER A 26 -9.76 2.81 5.53
N VAL A 27 -10.19 1.54 5.47
CA VAL A 27 -11.59 1.15 5.26
C VAL A 27 -12.44 1.49 6.49
N ILE A 28 -11.91 1.29 7.70
CA ILE A 28 -12.61 1.64 8.95
C ILE A 28 -12.79 3.16 9.03
N GLU A 29 -11.75 3.95 8.73
CA GLU A 29 -11.83 5.42 8.69
C GLU A 29 -12.83 5.90 7.64
N LEU A 30 -12.85 5.24 6.47
CA LEU A 30 -13.82 5.53 5.41
C LEU A 30 -15.26 5.25 5.87
N GLN A 31 -15.50 4.17 6.61
CA GLN A 31 -16.82 3.84 7.18
C GLN A 31 -17.26 4.84 8.26
N ASN A 32 -16.31 5.46 8.94
CA ASN A 32 -16.54 6.45 9.99
C ASN A 32 -16.64 7.88 9.44
N LEU A 33 -16.52 8.10 8.12
CA LEU A 33 -16.65 9.43 7.53
C LEU A 33 -18.02 10.04 7.82
N ASN A 34 -18.02 11.05 8.69
CA ASN A 34 -19.19 11.87 8.93
C ASN A 34 -19.26 13.00 7.89
N LEU A 35 -20.31 13.01 7.07
CA LEU A 35 -20.55 14.05 6.05
C LEU A 35 -21.25 15.29 6.62
N ASP A 36 -21.85 15.18 7.80
CA ASP A 36 -22.65 16.25 8.41
C ASP A 36 -21.81 17.18 9.32
N GLY A 37 -20.61 16.74 9.73
CA GLY A 37 -19.70 17.49 10.60
C GLY A 37 -18.39 17.87 9.91
N GLN A 38 -18.15 19.17 9.66
CA GLN A 38 -16.95 19.63 8.91
C GLN A 38 -15.62 19.23 9.57
N GLU A 39 -15.48 19.38 10.89
CA GLU A 39 -14.21 19.05 11.57
C GLU A 39 -13.95 17.54 11.59
N GLU A 40 -14.98 16.74 11.84
CA GLU A 40 -14.90 15.28 11.85
C GLU A 40 -14.62 14.75 10.43
N PHE A 41 -15.27 15.33 9.42
CA PHE A 41 -14.98 15.04 8.01
C PHE A 41 -13.50 15.27 7.67
N VAL A 42 -12.95 16.45 7.99
CA VAL A 42 -11.54 16.77 7.72
C VAL A 42 -10.60 15.81 8.44
N TRP A 43 -10.92 15.45 9.69
CA TRP A 43 -10.13 14.50 10.46
C TRP A 43 -10.15 13.10 9.84
N ASN A 44 -11.32 12.51 9.61
CA ASN A 44 -11.43 11.16 9.03
C ASN A 44 -10.87 11.11 7.60
N GLN A 45 -11.10 12.15 6.80
CA GLN A 45 -10.49 12.29 5.48
C GLN A 45 -8.96 12.19 5.55
N SER A 46 -8.34 12.96 6.45
CA SER A 46 -6.88 12.96 6.59
C SER A 46 -6.33 11.58 6.99
N ASN A 47 -7.08 10.84 7.81
CA ASN A 47 -6.72 9.46 8.19
C ASN A 47 -6.80 8.53 6.99
N VAL A 48 -7.89 8.54 6.21
CA VAL A 48 -8.02 7.71 5.00
C VAL A 48 -6.86 7.97 4.03
N GLN A 49 -6.53 9.24 3.78
CA GLN A 49 -5.41 9.63 2.91
C GLN A 49 -4.07 9.13 3.45
N THR A 50 -3.84 9.28 4.75
CA THR A 50 -2.60 8.83 5.41
C THR A 50 -2.42 7.33 5.24
N TRP A 51 -3.44 6.54 5.58
CA TRP A 51 -3.35 5.09 5.54
C TRP A 51 -3.18 4.56 4.11
N LEU A 52 -3.92 5.09 3.14
CA LEU A 52 -3.72 4.72 1.72
C LEU A 52 -2.33 5.11 1.21
N SER A 53 -1.78 6.25 1.64
CA SER A 53 -0.41 6.66 1.28
C SER A 53 0.65 5.74 1.90
N THR A 54 0.41 5.23 3.11
CA THR A 54 1.28 4.23 3.74
C THR A 54 1.25 2.92 2.96
N VAL A 55 0.07 2.40 2.58
CA VAL A 55 -0.04 1.19 1.74
C VAL A 55 0.76 1.33 0.44
N LEU A 56 0.72 2.51 -0.19
CA LEU A 56 1.47 2.79 -1.40
C LEU A 56 2.99 2.80 -1.14
N THR A 57 3.40 3.35 0.00
CA THR A 57 4.80 3.37 0.45
C THR A 57 5.32 1.96 0.70
N ASP A 58 4.56 1.11 1.40
CA ASP A 58 4.92 -0.27 1.70
C ASP A 58 5.08 -1.11 0.41
N ALA A 59 4.16 -0.93 -0.55
CA ALA A 59 4.26 -1.55 -1.86
C ALA A 59 5.54 -1.12 -2.62
N TYR A 60 5.85 0.18 -2.61
CA TYR A 60 7.07 0.72 -3.20
C TYR A 60 8.34 0.18 -2.52
N THR A 61 8.36 0.12 -1.19
CA THR A 61 9.47 -0.43 -0.39
C THR A 61 9.70 -1.90 -0.74
N CYS A 62 8.64 -2.73 -0.78
CA CYS A 62 8.77 -4.12 -1.24
C CYS A 62 9.38 -4.20 -2.65
N LEU A 63 8.86 -3.45 -3.63
CA LEU A 63 9.33 -3.52 -5.02
C LEU A 63 10.81 -3.16 -5.13
N ASN A 64 11.23 -2.12 -4.41
CA ASN A 64 12.63 -1.69 -4.33
C ASN A 64 13.53 -2.71 -3.65
N GLY A 65 13.09 -3.31 -2.55
CA GLY A 65 13.79 -4.42 -1.88
C GLY A 65 13.95 -5.64 -2.79
N LEU A 66 12.98 -5.88 -3.69
CA LEU A 66 13.10 -6.90 -4.73
C LEU A 66 13.92 -6.42 -5.95
N ASN A 67 14.28 -5.16 -6.09
CA ASN A 67 15.12 -4.69 -7.20
C ASN A 67 16.61 -4.67 -6.84
N SER A 68 16.96 -4.74 -5.54
CA SER A 68 18.35 -4.78 -5.06
C SER A 68 19.01 -6.15 -5.31
N GLY A 69 19.57 -6.35 -6.51
CA GLY A 69 20.44 -7.50 -6.80
C GLY A 69 20.60 -7.81 -8.30
N HIS A 70 21.81 -8.25 -8.71
CA HIS A 70 22.15 -8.56 -10.11
C HIS A 70 21.60 -9.91 -10.60
N SER A 71 20.87 -10.63 -9.76
CA SER A 71 20.24 -11.91 -10.09
C SER A 71 18.94 -11.64 -10.85
N LYS A 72 18.82 -12.14 -12.08
CA LYS A 72 17.53 -12.23 -12.77
C LYS A 72 16.60 -13.02 -11.87
N GLY A 73 15.70 -12.31 -11.18
CA GLY A 73 14.85 -12.85 -10.13
C GLY A 73 14.14 -14.12 -10.62
N GLY A 74 14.25 -15.21 -9.86
CA GLY A 74 13.56 -16.45 -10.20
C GLY A 74 12.05 -16.24 -10.32
N LYS A 75 11.34 -17.21 -10.93
CA LYS A 75 9.89 -17.16 -11.18
C LYS A 75 9.06 -16.63 -10.00
N VAL A 76 9.40 -17.04 -8.77
CA VAL A 76 8.77 -16.59 -7.52
C VAL A 76 8.83 -15.07 -7.35
N LYS A 77 10.01 -14.48 -7.52
CA LYS A 77 10.24 -13.04 -7.37
C LYS A 77 9.49 -12.22 -8.42
N ALA A 78 9.43 -12.72 -9.67
CA ALA A 78 8.63 -12.11 -10.72
C ALA A 78 7.13 -12.12 -10.39
N THR A 79 6.63 -13.25 -9.88
CA THR A 79 5.22 -13.36 -9.43
C THR A 79 4.92 -12.40 -8.29
N ILE A 80 5.80 -12.26 -7.30
CA ILE A 80 5.61 -11.33 -6.18
C ILE A 80 5.57 -9.89 -6.70
N LYS A 81 6.54 -9.49 -7.53
CA LYS A 81 6.56 -8.14 -8.13
C LYS A 81 5.27 -7.83 -8.89
N ALA A 82 4.78 -8.75 -9.72
CA ALA A 82 3.54 -8.55 -10.46
C ALA A 82 2.34 -8.35 -9.53
N LYS A 83 2.26 -9.11 -8.43
CA LYS A 83 1.20 -8.94 -7.43
C LYS A 83 1.30 -7.60 -6.69
N VAL A 84 2.49 -7.19 -6.30
CA VAL A 84 2.71 -5.94 -5.57
C VAL A 84 2.49 -4.71 -6.46
N LEU A 85 2.87 -4.77 -7.73
CA LEU A 85 2.52 -3.74 -8.72
C LEU A 85 1.01 -3.54 -8.83
N ASN A 86 0.22 -4.62 -8.78
CA ASN A 86 -1.24 -4.50 -8.77
C ASN A 86 -1.73 -3.82 -7.48
N VAL A 87 -1.13 -4.11 -6.32
CA VAL A 87 -1.46 -3.42 -5.06
C VAL A 87 -1.15 -1.93 -5.18
N GLU A 88 0.06 -1.57 -5.64
CA GLU A 88 0.47 -0.19 -5.86
C GLU A 88 -0.53 0.57 -6.76
N GLN A 89 -0.88 -0.01 -7.91
CA GLN A 89 -1.81 0.60 -8.86
C GLN A 89 -3.21 0.77 -8.30
N VAL A 90 -3.77 -0.25 -7.65
CA VAL A 90 -5.12 -0.19 -7.09
C VAL A 90 -5.18 0.81 -5.93
N THR A 91 -4.18 0.83 -5.06
CA THR A 91 -4.08 1.81 -3.97
C THR A 91 -3.94 3.23 -4.51
N SER A 92 -3.13 3.45 -5.54
CA SER A 92 -2.98 4.76 -6.19
C SER A 92 -4.31 5.24 -6.79
N ASN A 93 -5.04 4.37 -7.49
CA ASN A 93 -6.36 4.67 -8.01
C ASN A 93 -7.37 5.00 -6.90
N ALA A 94 -7.36 4.23 -5.81
CA ALA A 94 -8.25 4.47 -4.67
C ALA A 94 -7.96 5.82 -4.01
N LEU A 95 -6.69 6.16 -3.79
CA LEU A 95 -6.27 7.44 -3.23
C LEU A 95 -6.68 8.62 -4.14
N ALA A 96 -6.50 8.48 -5.46
CA ALA A 96 -6.92 9.50 -6.41
C ALA A 96 -8.43 9.73 -6.37
N LEU A 97 -9.23 8.66 -6.41
CA LEU A 97 -10.69 8.74 -6.30
C LEU A 97 -11.14 9.36 -4.98
N PHE A 98 -10.48 9.01 -3.88
CA PHE A 98 -10.79 9.57 -2.57
C PHE A 98 -10.47 11.06 -2.48
N ASN A 99 -9.33 11.49 -3.04
CA ASN A 99 -8.95 12.90 -3.06
C ASN A 99 -9.97 13.76 -3.84
N GLU A 100 -10.43 13.29 -5.00
CA GLU A 100 -11.48 13.96 -5.79
C GLU A 100 -12.83 14.01 -5.06
N PHE A 101 -13.17 12.94 -4.33
CA PHE A 101 -14.36 12.92 -3.49
C PHE A 101 -14.28 13.96 -2.37
N ALA A 102 -13.11 14.07 -1.73
CA ALA A 102 -12.92 14.90 -0.56
C ALA A 102 -12.63 16.38 -0.85
N SER A 103 -12.33 16.73 -2.11
CA SER A 103 -12.17 18.12 -2.56
C SER A 103 -13.48 18.83 -2.90
N ARG A 104 -14.63 18.18 -2.70
CA ARG A 104 -15.96 18.76 -2.91
C ARG A 104 -16.35 19.71 -1.79
#